data_AF-A0A9N8HLV2-F1
#
_entry.id   AF-A0A9N8HLV2-F1
#
_cell.length_a   1.000
_cell.length_b   1.000
_cell.length_c   1.000
_cell.angle_alpha   90.00
_cell.angle_beta   90.00
_cell.angle_gamma   90.00
#
_symmetry.space_group_name_H-M   'P 1'
#
loop_
_entity.id
_entity.type
_entity.pdbx_description
1 polymer ?
#
loop_
_entity_poly.entity_id
_entity_poly.type
_entity_poly.pdbx_seq_one_letter_code
_entity_poly.pdbx_strand_id
1 'polypeptide(L)'
;MKMTKRSPRRPPGRAIPPLAILLVIHVLVGIQESLAFQTPLVSTPTTSTIRSPLIILQAKKGKQKKSKKGKNNQNSGFAWASGFTLKPFEGQALRELATSALASFEGRTQAPLAPELSGVTDPPKALWNAPVACVIAGLPDKESVPTDAANLLYANLAALEMMGLQAEDFERFCPALAPMITKGEIDPAKVITIDLPNEMKGDKKYQKGYEKKIVRKSDNHPNDITILNAHRWALEKSALVDGKFVATTLGVAYAWEEWLVGESTVCSKGGKQRVLVNVSDLEAELEQQAAFIRQLKEEKGLGNKDPKVVQAVDKLLQLKDQIAAATESK
;
A
#
# COMPACT_ATOMS: atom_id res chain seq x y z
N MET A 1 13.11 18.68 67.05
CA MET A 1 12.63 18.29 65.71
C MET A 1 12.00 19.50 65.03
N LYS A 2 12.69 20.10 64.06
CA LYS A 2 12.18 21.19 63.22
C LYS A 2 12.31 20.74 61.77
N MET A 3 11.18 20.51 61.09
CA MET A 3 11.13 20.20 59.66
C MET A 3 11.13 21.48 58.84
N THR A 4 12.14 21.66 57.99
CA THR A 4 12.19 22.72 56.98
C THR A 4 11.72 22.17 55.63
N LYS A 5 10.63 22.76 55.10
CA LYS A 5 10.12 22.50 53.75
C LYS A 5 11.10 23.03 52.71
N ARG A 6 11.52 22.19 51.76
CA ARG A 6 12.24 22.60 50.54
C ARG A 6 11.28 22.58 49.34
N SER A 7 11.15 23.72 48.69
CA SER A 7 10.43 23.87 47.41
C SER A 7 11.33 23.44 46.24
N PRO A 8 10.80 22.81 45.18
CA PRO A 8 11.59 22.46 44.00
C PRO A 8 11.75 23.66 43.05
N ARG A 9 13.00 23.88 42.62
CA ARG A 9 13.41 24.88 41.62
C ARG A 9 12.99 24.44 40.21
N ARG A 10 12.39 25.34 39.43
CA ARG A 10 12.22 25.19 37.97
C ARG A 10 13.56 25.42 37.24
N PRO A 11 13.87 24.67 36.18
CA PRO A 11 15.02 24.98 35.32
C PRO A 11 14.71 26.13 34.34
N PRO A 12 15.74 26.89 33.91
CA PRO A 12 15.60 28.02 33.00
C PRO A 12 15.35 27.58 31.55
N GLY A 13 14.42 28.28 30.89
CA GLY A 13 14.08 28.09 29.48
C GLY A 13 15.24 28.45 28.56
N ARG A 14 15.51 27.58 27.59
CA ARG A 14 16.38 27.89 26.44
C ARG A 14 15.54 28.58 25.37
N ALA A 15 15.96 29.79 25.02
CA ALA A 15 15.50 30.52 23.85
C ALA A 15 16.09 29.88 22.58
N ILE A 16 15.23 29.70 21.56
CA ILE A 16 15.63 29.29 20.20
C ILE A 16 15.39 30.50 19.28
N PRO A 17 16.38 30.98 18.52
CA PRO A 17 16.19 32.05 17.53
C PRO A 17 15.62 31.49 16.21
N PRO A 18 14.79 32.26 15.47
CA PRO A 18 14.28 31.86 14.16
C PRO A 18 15.16 32.42 13.03
N LEU A 19 15.69 31.57 12.16
CA LEU A 19 16.27 31.93 10.85
C LEU A 19 16.10 30.70 9.94
N ALA A 20 15.15 30.71 9.00
CA ALA A 20 15.29 31.20 7.62
C ALA A 20 15.23 30.00 6.66
N ILE A 21 14.00 29.61 6.30
CA ILE A 21 13.73 28.65 5.22
C ILE A 21 13.60 29.45 3.92
N LEU A 22 14.59 29.28 3.04
CA LEU A 22 14.59 29.79 1.68
C LEU A 22 13.70 28.86 0.83
N LEU A 23 12.57 29.36 0.36
CA LEU A 23 11.63 28.65 -0.49
C LEU A 23 12.02 28.87 -1.96
N VAL A 24 12.45 27.82 -2.66
CA VAL A 24 12.60 27.82 -4.13
C VAL A 24 11.51 26.92 -4.70
N ILE A 25 10.41 27.51 -5.15
CA ILE A 25 9.37 26.83 -5.93
C ILE A 25 9.65 27.17 -7.41
N HIS A 26 10.05 26.16 -8.19
CA HIS A 26 9.92 26.21 -9.64
C HIS A 26 8.61 25.55 -10.05
N VAL A 27 7.68 26.37 -10.55
CA VAL A 27 6.46 25.96 -11.22
C VAL A 27 6.80 25.62 -12.68
N LEU A 28 6.42 24.43 -13.14
CA LEU A 28 6.38 24.11 -14.57
C LEU A 28 5.01 23.49 -14.87
N VAL A 29 4.10 24.35 -15.32
CA VAL A 29 2.86 24.02 -16.00
C VAL A 29 3.19 23.76 -17.46
N GLY A 30 2.87 22.56 -17.95
CA GLY A 30 2.94 22.18 -19.36
C GLY A 30 1.59 21.66 -19.83
N ILE A 31 1.01 22.38 -20.78
CA ILE A 31 -0.34 22.27 -21.36
C ILE A 31 -0.33 21.34 -22.59
N GLN A 32 -1.45 20.61 -22.77
CA GLN A 32 -2.05 20.00 -23.98
C GLN A 32 -1.18 19.24 -25.01
N GLU A 33 -1.66 18.06 -25.44
CA GLU A 33 -2.34 17.97 -26.74
C GLU A 33 -3.09 16.65 -26.94
N SER A 34 -4.28 16.81 -27.49
CA SER A 34 -5.24 15.82 -27.96
C SER A 34 -4.84 15.22 -29.30
N LEU A 35 -5.00 13.90 -29.47
CA LEU A 35 -5.25 13.32 -30.79
C LEU A 35 -6.35 12.28 -30.73
N ALA A 36 -7.30 12.47 -31.64
CA ALA A 36 -8.50 11.68 -31.83
C ALA A 36 -8.28 10.58 -32.90
N PHE A 37 -9.17 9.57 -32.82
CA PHE A 37 -9.67 8.72 -33.90
C PHE A 37 -8.70 7.78 -34.65
N GLN A 38 -8.95 6.47 -34.51
CA GLN A 38 -9.43 5.63 -35.62
C GLN A 38 -9.96 4.28 -35.09
N THR A 39 -11.24 4.00 -35.34
CA THR A 39 -11.81 2.64 -35.34
C THR A 39 -11.51 1.98 -36.69
N PRO A 40 -11.40 0.64 -36.72
CA PRO A 40 -12.34 -0.07 -37.58
C PRO A 40 -12.86 -1.41 -37.04
N LEU A 41 -14.15 -1.64 -37.34
CA LEU A 41 -14.80 -2.88 -37.80
C LEU A 41 -14.44 -4.24 -37.18
N VAL A 42 -15.42 -4.73 -36.41
CA VAL A 42 -16.18 -5.98 -36.62
C VAL A 42 -15.54 -7.04 -37.52
N SER A 43 -15.22 -8.19 -36.92
CA SER A 43 -15.41 -9.49 -37.56
C SER A 43 -15.66 -10.55 -36.49
N THR A 44 -16.86 -11.13 -36.52
CA THR A 44 -17.25 -12.33 -35.77
C THR A 44 -16.52 -13.56 -36.32
N PRO A 45 -16.14 -14.52 -35.45
CA PRO A 45 -16.02 -15.89 -35.89
C PRO A 45 -17.09 -16.79 -35.27
N THR A 46 -17.74 -17.47 -36.19
CA THR A 46 -18.69 -18.57 -36.14
C THR A 46 -18.27 -19.69 -35.19
N THR A 47 -19.26 -20.20 -34.45
CA THR A 47 -19.23 -21.49 -33.75
C THR A 47 -18.81 -22.62 -34.69
N SER A 48 -17.69 -23.28 -34.40
CA SER A 48 -17.37 -24.60 -34.98
C SER A 48 -17.11 -25.60 -33.87
N THR A 49 -18.05 -26.52 -33.67
CA THR A 49 -17.90 -27.75 -32.91
C THR A 49 -16.83 -28.62 -33.57
N ILE A 50 -15.64 -28.70 -32.99
CA ILE A 50 -14.62 -29.66 -33.40
C ILE A 50 -14.60 -30.78 -32.36
N ARG A 51 -15.08 -31.95 -32.81
CA ARG A 51 -15.01 -33.23 -32.11
C ARG A 51 -13.55 -33.57 -31.81
N SER A 52 -13.29 -33.92 -30.55
CA SER A 52 -12.04 -34.52 -30.10
C SER A 52 -11.73 -35.80 -30.89
N PRO A 53 -10.54 -35.96 -31.50
CA PRO A 53 -10.03 -37.28 -31.78
C PRO A 53 -9.28 -37.79 -30.54
N LEU A 54 -9.77 -38.91 -30.02
CA LEU A 54 -9.08 -39.76 -29.05
C LEU A 54 -7.71 -40.15 -29.65
N ILE A 55 -6.62 -39.55 -29.17
CA ILE A 55 -5.26 -40.00 -29.51
C ILE A 55 -4.97 -41.23 -28.65
N ILE A 56 -5.24 -42.40 -29.22
CA ILE A 56 -4.80 -43.70 -28.69
C ILE A 56 -3.28 -43.79 -28.94
N LEU A 57 -2.49 -43.66 -27.86
CA LEU A 57 -1.06 -43.99 -27.85
C LEU A 57 -0.88 -45.50 -28.06
N GLN A 58 -0.73 -45.93 -29.31
CA GLN A 58 -0.30 -47.29 -29.62
C GLN A 58 1.21 -47.42 -29.40
N ALA A 59 1.57 -48.17 -28.36
CA ALA A 59 2.94 -48.64 -28.12
C ALA A 59 3.37 -49.62 -29.23
N LYS A 60 4.11 -49.12 -30.23
CA LYS A 60 4.72 -49.97 -31.26
C LYS A 60 6.02 -50.58 -30.73
N LYS A 61 5.93 -51.84 -30.30
CA LYS A 61 7.03 -52.68 -29.85
C LYS A 61 7.94 -53.04 -31.03
N GLY A 62 9.04 -52.31 -31.20
CA GLY A 62 10.11 -52.63 -32.15
C GLY A 62 11.38 -53.09 -31.43
N LYS A 63 11.70 -54.38 -31.52
CA LYS A 63 13.02 -54.94 -31.16
C LYS A 63 14.01 -54.64 -32.28
N GLN A 64 15.15 -53.98 -31.99
CA GLN A 64 16.50 -54.58 -32.11
C GLN A 64 17.66 -53.59 -31.91
N LYS A 65 18.67 -54.13 -31.20
CA LYS A 65 20.13 -53.95 -31.26
C LYS A 65 20.82 -52.67 -30.71
N LYS A 66 21.65 -52.96 -29.70
CA LYS A 66 22.77 -52.21 -29.12
C LYS A 66 23.68 -51.55 -30.17
N SER A 67 24.02 -50.27 -29.97
CA SER A 67 25.43 -49.82 -29.92
C SER A 67 25.59 -48.44 -29.25
N LYS A 68 26.60 -48.37 -28.37
CA LYS A 68 27.47 -47.26 -27.95
C LYS A 68 26.91 -45.83 -27.77
N LYS A 69 26.94 -45.41 -26.49
CA LYS A 69 27.71 -44.28 -25.96
C LYS A 69 27.54 -42.93 -26.70
N GLY A 70 26.49 -42.21 -26.34
CA GLY A 70 26.34 -40.76 -26.58
C GLY A 70 25.60 -40.15 -25.40
N LYS A 71 26.31 -39.35 -24.61
CA LYS A 71 25.81 -38.65 -23.43
C LYS A 71 24.93 -37.47 -23.88
N ASN A 72 23.74 -37.76 -24.38
CA ASN A 72 22.71 -36.74 -24.58
C ASN A 72 21.83 -36.70 -23.34
N ASN A 73 22.00 -35.64 -22.54
CA ASN A 73 20.99 -35.23 -21.58
C ASN A 73 19.69 -35.02 -22.35
N GLN A 74 18.82 -36.03 -22.33
CA GLN A 74 17.42 -35.84 -22.62
C GLN A 74 16.86 -34.99 -21.48
N ASN A 75 17.08 -33.69 -21.56
CA ASN A 75 16.29 -32.72 -20.83
C ASN A 75 14.85 -32.95 -21.30
N SER A 76 14.04 -33.57 -20.45
CA SER A 76 12.63 -33.80 -20.71
C SER A 76 11.99 -32.49 -21.14
N GLY A 77 10.93 -32.54 -21.95
CA GLY A 77 10.13 -31.37 -22.33
C GLY A 77 9.44 -30.64 -21.17
N PHE A 78 9.89 -30.87 -19.92
CA PHE A 78 9.53 -30.19 -18.69
C PHE A 78 10.72 -29.43 -18.06
N ALA A 79 11.95 -29.60 -18.54
CA ALA A 79 13.14 -28.92 -18.00
C ALA A 79 13.17 -27.40 -18.31
N TRP A 80 12.43 -26.94 -19.34
CA TRP A 80 12.24 -25.52 -19.58
C TRP A 80 11.24 -24.90 -18.59
N ALA A 81 10.32 -25.69 -18.04
CA ALA A 81 9.29 -25.22 -17.13
C ALA A 81 9.79 -25.05 -15.68
N SER A 82 10.96 -25.59 -15.33
CA SER A 82 11.50 -25.51 -13.96
C SER A 82 12.14 -24.17 -13.59
N GLY A 83 12.25 -23.22 -14.53
CA GLY A 83 12.83 -21.89 -14.30
C GLY A 83 11.82 -20.74 -14.22
N PHE A 84 10.52 -21.00 -14.36
CA PHE A 84 9.52 -19.94 -14.30
C PHE A 84 9.17 -19.62 -12.84
N THR A 85 9.64 -18.47 -12.39
CA THR A 85 9.08 -17.80 -11.21
C THR A 85 7.70 -17.28 -11.57
N LEU A 86 6.67 -17.86 -10.98
CA LEU A 86 5.30 -17.37 -11.16
C LEU A 86 5.18 -15.98 -10.54
N LYS A 87 4.32 -15.14 -11.11
CA LYS A 87 3.96 -13.89 -10.45
C LYS A 87 3.00 -14.18 -9.29
N PRO A 88 2.94 -13.32 -8.26
CA PRO A 88 2.05 -13.54 -7.12
C PRO A 88 0.57 -13.73 -7.50
N PHE A 89 0.09 -13.07 -8.56
CA PHE A 89 -1.30 -13.24 -9.04
C PHE A 89 -1.51 -14.50 -9.91
N GLU A 90 -0.49 -15.29 -10.18
CA GLU A 90 -0.59 -16.55 -10.94
C GLU A 90 -0.71 -17.77 -9.99
N GLY A 91 -0.22 -17.65 -8.75
CA GLY A 91 -0.33 -18.69 -7.74
C GLY A 91 -1.77 -18.87 -7.24
N GLN A 92 -2.30 -20.09 -7.26
CA GLN A 92 -3.70 -20.37 -6.91
C GLN A 92 -4.08 -19.85 -5.50
N ALA A 93 -3.26 -20.11 -4.49
CA ALA A 93 -3.54 -19.66 -3.11
C ALA A 93 -3.65 -18.13 -3.00
N LEU A 94 -2.77 -17.40 -3.68
CA LEU A 94 -2.79 -15.93 -3.69
C LEU A 94 -3.94 -15.37 -4.51
N ARG A 95 -4.32 -16.05 -5.61
CA ARG A 95 -5.52 -15.69 -6.38
C ARG A 95 -6.78 -15.81 -5.54
N GLU A 96 -6.92 -16.89 -4.77
CA GLU A 96 -8.02 -17.07 -3.84
C GLU A 96 -8.03 -15.96 -2.79
N LEU A 97 -6.90 -15.66 -2.16
CA LEU A 97 -6.79 -14.59 -1.15
C LEU A 97 -7.16 -13.22 -1.71
N ALA A 98 -6.61 -12.83 -2.87
CA ALA A 98 -6.92 -11.56 -3.52
C ALA A 98 -8.41 -11.46 -3.87
N THR A 99 -9.00 -12.52 -4.41
CA THR A 99 -10.43 -12.56 -4.77
C THR A 99 -11.31 -12.47 -3.54
N SER A 100 -10.99 -13.23 -2.47
CA SER A 100 -11.71 -13.17 -1.20
C SER A 100 -11.60 -11.79 -0.55
N ALA A 101 -10.44 -11.14 -0.65
CA ALA A 101 -10.25 -9.80 -0.10
C ALA A 101 -11.15 -8.76 -0.78
N LEU A 102 -11.19 -8.76 -2.11
CA LEU A 102 -12.05 -7.86 -2.88
C LEU A 102 -13.54 -8.13 -2.63
N ALA A 103 -13.97 -9.39 -2.72
CA ALA A 103 -15.36 -9.76 -2.50
C ALA A 103 -15.82 -9.44 -1.06
N SER A 104 -14.97 -9.67 -0.06
CA SER A 104 -15.28 -9.33 1.34
C SER A 104 -15.38 -7.82 1.55
N PHE A 105 -14.52 -7.03 0.90
CA PHE A 105 -14.59 -5.57 0.96
C PHE A 105 -15.89 -5.05 0.35
N GLU A 106 -16.21 -5.51 -0.86
CA GLU A 106 -17.41 -5.09 -1.59
C GLU A 106 -18.69 -5.50 -0.84
N GLY A 107 -18.75 -6.72 -0.29
CA GLY A 107 -19.88 -7.15 0.53
C GLY A 107 -20.10 -6.31 1.79
N ARG A 108 -19.03 -5.72 2.36
CA ARG A 108 -19.11 -4.90 3.59
C ARG A 108 -19.37 -3.43 3.31
N THR A 109 -18.85 -2.89 2.23
CA THR A 109 -18.90 -1.46 1.90
C THR A 109 -19.92 -1.13 0.82
N GLN A 110 -20.42 -2.14 0.11
CA GLN A 110 -21.27 -2.00 -1.09
C GLN A 110 -20.60 -1.20 -2.21
N ALA A 111 -19.27 -1.10 -2.19
CA ALA A 111 -18.46 -0.38 -3.16
C ALA A 111 -17.19 -1.18 -3.49
N PRO A 112 -16.66 -1.07 -4.72
CA PRO A 112 -15.39 -1.69 -5.05
C PRO A 112 -14.24 -1.02 -4.28
N LEU A 113 -13.18 -1.77 -3.99
CA LEU A 113 -12.02 -1.26 -3.26
C LEU A 113 -11.35 -0.08 -3.96
N ALA A 114 -11.29 -0.13 -5.29
CA ALA A 114 -10.92 0.98 -6.15
C ALA A 114 -11.82 0.94 -7.39
N PRO A 115 -12.14 2.10 -8.01
CA PRO A 115 -13.03 2.15 -9.17
C PRO A 115 -12.56 1.25 -10.32
N GLU A 116 -11.25 1.16 -10.53
CA GLU A 116 -10.59 0.36 -11.57
C GLU A 116 -10.76 -1.15 -11.39
N LEU A 117 -11.13 -1.61 -10.18
CA LEU A 117 -11.32 -3.03 -9.86
C LEU A 117 -12.74 -3.50 -10.15
N SER A 118 -13.66 -2.60 -10.44
CA SER A 118 -15.05 -2.93 -10.76
C SER A 118 -15.15 -3.58 -12.14
N GLY A 119 -15.82 -4.75 -12.21
CA GLY A 119 -16.11 -5.43 -13.48
C GLY A 119 -14.91 -6.02 -14.23
N VAL A 120 -13.74 -6.16 -13.57
CA VAL A 120 -12.53 -6.69 -14.21
C VAL A 120 -12.60 -8.21 -14.37
N THR A 121 -12.11 -8.71 -15.51
CA THR A 121 -12.13 -10.14 -15.86
C THR A 121 -11.16 -10.98 -15.00
N ASP A 122 -10.04 -10.40 -14.56
CA ASP A 122 -9.04 -11.06 -13.71
C ASP A 122 -8.73 -10.20 -12.46
N PRO A 123 -9.59 -10.25 -11.43
CA PRO A 123 -9.46 -9.42 -10.23
C PRO A 123 -8.11 -9.54 -9.51
N PRO A 124 -7.48 -10.73 -9.36
CA PRO A 124 -6.16 -10.85 -8.74
C PRO A 124 -5.06 -10.06 -9.45
N LYS A 125 -5.05 -10.09 -10.80
CA LYS A 125 -4.08 -9.34 -11.61
C LYS A 125 -4.36 -7.85 -11.58
N ALA A 126 -5.63 -7.45 -11.51
CA ALA A 126 -6.03 -6.06 -11.36
C ALA A 126 -5.57 -5.51 -10.00
N LEU A 127 -5.83 -6.24 -8.91
CA LEU A 127 -5.42 -5.86 -7.56
C LEU A 127 -3.89 -5.75 -7.43
N TRP A 128 -3.16 -6.66 -8.07
CA TRP A 128 -1.69 -6.62 -8.10
C TRP A 128 -1.16 -5.28 -8.63
N ASN A 129 -1.83 -4.72 -9.65
CA ASN A 129 -1.45 -3.46 -10.31
C ASN A 129 -2.26 -2.25 -9.82
N ALA A 130 -3.14 -2.39 -8.85
CA ALA A 130 -4.04 -1.34 -8.40
C ALA A 130 -3.29 -0.14 -7.79
N PRO A 131 -3.85 1.09 -7.87
CA PRO A 131 -3.26 2.30 -7.27
C PRO A 131 -3.28 2.26 -5.74
N VAL A 132 -4.22 1.53 -5.15
CA VAL A 132 -4.35 1.33 -3.70
C VAL A 132 -3.35 0.28 -3.21
N ALA A 133 -2.63 0.55 -2.14
CA ALA A 133 -1.84 -0.46 -1.44
C ALA A 133 -2.78 -1.44 -0.75
N CYS A 134 -2.52 -2.74 -0.88
CA CYS A 134 -3.31 -3.79 -0.24
C CYS A 134 -2.40 -4.86 0.34
N VAL A 135 -2.64 -5.20 1.61
CA VAL A 135 -1.89 -6.23 2.37
C VAL A 135 -2.87 -7.11 3.12
N ILE A 136 -2.57 -8.40 3.21
CA ILE A 136 -3.31 -9.37 4.02
C ILE A 136 -2.38 -9.92 5.09
N ALA A 137 -2.70 -9.64 6.35
CA ALA A 137 -2.01 -10.19 7.51
C ALA A 137 -2.83 -11.35 8.09
N GLY A 138 -2.21 -12.50 8.32
CA GLY A 138 -2.89 -13.67 8.85
C GLY A 138 -1.92 -14.68 9.45
N LEU A 139 -2.47 -15.79 9.94
CA LEU A 139 -1.68 -16.93 10.37
C LEU A 139 -1.64 -17.93 9.20
N PRO A 140 -0.47 -18.45 8.80
CA PRO A 140 -0.43 -19.54 7.85
C PRO A 140 -1.13 -20.77 8.47
N ASP A 141 -1.83 -21.55 7.65
CA ASP A 141 -2.53 -22.79 8.06
C ASP A 141 -1.59 -23.88 8.64
N LYS A 142 -0.30 -23.60 8.82
CA LYS A 142 0.71 -24.55 9.29
C LYS A 142 1.56 -23.94 10.40
N GLU A 143 1.70 -24.67 11.50
CA GLU A 143 2.38 -24.37 12.77
C GLU A 143 3.89 -24.05 12.68
N SER A 144 4.44 -23.71 11.51
CA SER A 144 5.89 -23.69 11.26
C SER A 144 6.55 -22.31 11.29
N VAL A 145 5.90 -21.24 11.77
CA VAL A 145 6.53 -19.90 11.83
C VAL A 145 6.39 -19.31 13.25
N PRO A 146 7.49 -18.83 13.87
CA PRO A 146 7.49 -18.31 15.23
C PRO A 146 6.53 -17.12 15.43
N THR A 147 5.87 -17.15 16.58
CA THR A 147 4.53 -16.65 16.88
C THR A 147 4.41 -15.13 17.14
N ASP A 148 5.47 -14.34 16.95
CA ASP A 148 5.52 -12.95 17.44
C ASP A 148 5.49 -11.86 16.35
N ALA A 149 5.40 -12.25 15.08
CA ALA A 149 5.22 -11.32 13.95
C ALA A 149 4.06 -11.78 13.08
N ALA A 150 3.14 -10.87 12.74
CA ALA A 150 2.09 -11.19 11.80
C ALA A 150 2.70 -11.62 10.46
N ASN A 151 2.30 -12.79 9.98
CA ASN A 151 2.73 -13.26 8.69
C ASN A 151 1.93 -12.55 7.62
N LEU A 152 2.62 -11.80 6.76
CA LEU A 152 1.99 -11.28 5.56
C LEU A 152 1.77 -12.43 4.60
N LEU A 153 0.50 -12.65 4.27
CA LEU A 153 0.08 -13.66 3.31
C LEU A 153 0.11 -13.09 1.90
N TYR A 154 -0.24 -11.81 1.74
CA TYR A 154 -0.31 -11.14 0.45
C TYR A 154 0.06 -9.66 0.57
N ALA A 155 0.65 -9.13 -0.49
CA ALA A 155 0.87 -7.72 -0.73
C ALA A 155 0.79 -7.44 -2.23
N ASN A 156 0.28 -6.29 -2.65
CA ASN A 156 0.35 -5.86 -4.04
C ASN A 156 1.54 -4.92 -4.30
N LEU A 157 1.74 -4.49 -5.55
CA LEU A 157 2.87 -3.62 -5.92
C LEU A 157 2.92 -2.32 -5.13
N ALA A 158 1.76 -1.69 -4.89
CA ALA A 158 1.70 -0.43 -4.15
C ALA A 158 2.12 -0.62 -2.68
N ALA A 159 1.78 -1.75 -2.07
CA ALA A 159 2.24 -2.08 -0.71
C ALA A 159 3.75 -2.40 -0.66
N LEU A 160 4.31 -3.05 -1.69
CA LEU A 160 5.75 -3.27 -1.79
C LEU A 160 6.50 -1.95 -1.97
N GLU A 161 5.99 -1.06 -2.83
CA GLU A 161 6.56 0.26 -3.09
C GLU A 161 6.62 1.11 -1.81
N MET A 162 5.57 1.07 -0.99
CA MET A 162 5.55 1.71 0.33
C MET A 162 6.76 1.28 1.17
N MET A 163 7.14 0.02 1.11
CA MET A 163 8.27 -0.55 1.87
C MET A 163 9.63 -0.33 1.19
N GLY A 164 9.66 0.35 0.04
CA GLY A 164 10.85 0.53 -0.79
C GLY A 164 11.29 -0.76 -1.49
N LEU A 165 10.36 -1.68 -1.73
CA LEU A 165 10.60 -2.99 -2.34
C LEU A 165 10.11 -3.03 -3.78
N GLN A 166 10.74 -3.88 -4.58
CA GLN A 166 10.32 -4.15 -5.96
C GLN A 166 9.49 -5.44 -6.04
N ALA A 167 8.94 -5.73 -7.22
CA ALA A 167 8.13 -6.92 -7.46
C ALA A 167 8.90 -8.22 -7.15
N GLU A 168 10.21 -8.23 -7.41
CA GLU A 168 11.11 -9.37 -7.19
C GLU A 168 11.38 -9.62 -5.70
N ASP A 169 11.17 -8.62 -4.84
CA ASP A 169 11.34 -8.73 -3.39
C ASP A 169 10.07 -9.22 -2.68
N PHE A 170 9.00 -9.59 -3.42
CA PHE A 170 7.74 -10.06 -2.84
C PHE A 170 7.95 -11.16 -1.80
N GLU A 171 8.85 -12.11 -2.07
CA GLU A 171 9.13 -13.25 -1.18
C GLU A 171 9.73 -12.84 0.16
N ARG A 172 10.48 -11.74 0.19
CA ARG A 172 11.05 -11.18 1.42
C ARG A 172 9.97 -10.56 2.30
N PHE A 173 8.90 -10.08 1.68
CA PHE A 173 7.79 -9.42 2.36
C PHE A 173 6.66 -10.39 2.74
N CYS A 174 6.39 -11.40 1.92
CA CYS A 174 5.35 -12.41 2.14
C CYS A 174 5.94 -13.84 2.19
N PRO A 175 6.80 -14.16 3.18
CA PRO A 175 7.53 -15.42 3.21
C PRO A 175 6.64 -16.65 3.40
N ALA A 176 5.46 -16.50 4.01
CA ALA A 176 4.57 -17.61 4.34
C ALA A 176 4.02 -18.34 3.10
N LEU A 177 3.77 -17.60 2.01
CA LEU A 177 3.21 -18.15 0.76
C LEU A 177 4.21 -18.12 -0.40
N ALA A 178 5.40 -17.58 -0.20
CA ALA A 178 6.49 -17.57 -1.18
C ALA A 178 6.90 -18.98 -1.69
N PRO A 179 6.96 -20.05 -0.86
CA PRO A 179 7.26 -21.40 -1.34
C PRO A 179 6.24 -21.98 -2.34
N MET A 180 5.04 -21.37 -2.44
CA MET A 180 4.03 -21.76 -3.42
C MET A 180 4.24 -21.11 -4.80
N ILE A 181 5.14 -20.13 -4.89
CA ILE A 181 5.40 -19.31 -6.08
C ILE A 181 6.78 -19.60 -6.63
N THR A 182 7.75 -19.84 -5.75
CA THR A 182 9.12 -20.22 -6.10
C THR A 182 9.64 -21.37 -5.27
N LYS A 183 10.60 -22.11 -5.84
CA LYS A 183 11.31 -23.21 -5.16
C LYS A 183 12.56 -22.73 -4.39
N GLY A 184 12.70 -21.42 -4.22
CA GLY A 184 13.85 -20.82 -3.55
C GLY A 184 13.78 -21.00 -2.03
N GLU A 185 14.93 -21.26 -1.41
CA GLU A 185 15.06 -21.18 0.04
C GLU A 185 15.11 -19.71 0.45
N ILE A 186 14.19 -19.29 1.33
CA ILE A 186 14.09 -17.91 1.80
C ILE A 186 15.07 -17.74 2.95
N ASP A 187 16.03 -16.84 2.77
CA ASP A 187 16.96 -16.47 3.82
C ASP A 187 16.21 -15.73 4.94
N PRO A 188 16.10 -16.30 6.16
CA PRO A 188 15.33 -15.70 7.25
C PRO A 188 15.90 -14.35 7.69
N ALA A 189 17.20 -14.09 7.46
CA ALA A 189 17.82 -12.81 7.78
C ALA A 189 17.37 -11.66 6.84
N LYS A 190 16.75 -11.98 5.70
CA LYS A 190 16.27 -10.99 4.71
C LYS A 190 14.76 -10.79 4.76
N VAL A 191 14.06 -11.50 5.64
CA VAL A 191 12.61 -11.38 5.82
C VAL A 191 12.28 -10.03 6.45
N ILE A 192 11.34 -9.33 5.85
CA ILE A 192 10.85 -8.05 6.34
C ILE A 192 9.56 -8.30 7.10
N THR A 193 9.61 -8.11 8.42
CA THR A 193 8.42 -8.19 9.26
C THR A 193 7.86 -6.80 9.53
N ILE A 194 6.55 -6.67 9.43
CA ILE A 194 5.79 -5.47 9.82
C ILE A 194 4.81 -5.80 10.93
N ASP A 195 4.47 -4.81 11.73
CA ASP A 195 3.64 -4.97 12.93
C ASP A 195 2.15 -4.75 12.65
N LEU A 196 1.59 -5.32 11.59
CA LEU A 196 0.14 -5.25 11.35
C LEU A 196 -0.61 -6.30 12.18
N PRO A 197 -1.72 -5.95 12.85
CA PRO A 197 -2.56 -6.95 13.51
C PRO A 197 -3.06 -8.02 12.52
N ASN A 198 -3.08 -9.27 12.95
CA ASN A 198 -3.66 -10.40 12.19
C ASN A 198 -5.14 -10.64 12.54
N GLU A 199 -5.68 -9.91 13.53
CA GLU A 199 -7.05 -10.04 14.00
C GLU A 199 -7.67 -8.66 14.30
N MET A 200 -8.99 -8.56 14.10
CA MET A 200 -9.77 -7.38 14.47
C MET A 200 -10.18 -7.48 15.94
N LYS A 201 -10.00 -6.39 16.71
CA LYS A 201 -10.41 -6.35 18.12
C LYS A 201 -11.93 -6.18 18.24
N GLY A 202 -12.57 -7.07 19.00
CA GLY A 202 -14.01 -7.04 19.32
C GLY A 202 -14.89 -7.51 18.15
N ASP A 203 -16.16 -7.13 18.17
CA ASP A 203 -17.16 -7.59 17.17
C ASP A 203 -17.09 -6.85 15.83
N LYS A 204 -16.14 -5.90 15.68
CA LYS A 204 -16.00 -5.10 14.47
C LYS A 204 -15.31 -5.90 13.38
N LYS A 205 -16.04 -6.18 12.29
CA LYS A 205 -15.48 -6.86 11.12
C LYS A 205 -14.98 -5.91 10.01
N TYR A 206 -15.19 -4.60 10.17
CA TYR A 206 -14.77 -3.56 9.24
C TYR A 206 -14.45 -2.26 9.99
N GLN A 207 -13.44 -1.52 9.53
CA GLN A 207 -13.12 -0.17 9.98
C GLN A 207 -12.54 0.66 8.83
N LYS A 208 -13.06 1.88 8.67
CA LYS A 208 -12.50 2.95 7.82
C LYS A 208 -11.73 3.95 8.68
N GLY A 209 -10.78 4.68 8.10
CA GLY A 209 -10.00 5.71 8.79
C GLY A 209 -8.98 5.12 9.77
N TYR A 210 -8.47 3.93 9.47
CA TYR A 210 -7.46 3.28 10.28
C TYR A 210 -6.09 3.94 10.04
N GLU A 211 -5.45 4.37 11.12
CA GLU A 211 -4.12 4.94 11.08
C GLU A 211 -3.20 4.13 11.97
N LYS A 212 -2.01 3.83 11.46
CA LYS A 212 -0.99 3.11 12.23
C LYS A 212 0.40 3.43 11.73
N LYS A 213 1.29 3.72 12.68
CA LYS A 213 2.74 3.72 12.45
C LYS A 213 3.22 2.28 12.33
N ILE A 214 3.73 1.93 11.15
CA ILE A 214 4.32 0.65 10.82
C ILE A 214 5.81 0.72 11.12
N VAL A 215 6.26 -0.11 12.05
CA VAL A 215 7.67 -0.21 12.44
C VAL A 215 8.31 -1.37 11.69
N ARG A 216 9.33 -1.08 10.88
CA ARG A 216 10.10 -2.10 10.17
C ARG A 216 11.18 -2.66 11.08
N LYS A 217 11.09 -3.95 11.44
CA LYS A 217 12.14 -4.65 12.21
C LYS A 217 13.28 -5.11 11.28
N SER A 218 13.94 -4.18 10.58
CA SER A 218 15.08 -4.49 9.70
C SER A 218 16.19 -3.45 9.93
N ASP A 219 17.43 -3.93 10.04
CA ASP A 219 18.56 -3.20 10.63
C ASP A 219 19.02 -1.94 9.87
N ASN A 220 18.46 -1.61 8.70
CA ASN A 220 19.04 -0.61 7.79
C ASN A 220 18.07 0.46 7.23
N HIS A 221 16.83 0.56 7.72
CA HIS A 221 15.90 1.60 7.24
C HIS A 221 15.33 2.41 8.41
N PRO A 222 15.80 3.66 8.62
CA PRO A 222 15.37 4.52 9.72
C PRO A 222 13.99 5.17 9.50
N ASN A 223 13.32 4.88 8.39
CA ASN A 223 12.10 5.58 8.03
C ASN A 223 10.89 4.79 8.51
N ASP A 224 10.37 5.18 9.67
CA ASP A 224 9.05 4.78 10.09
C ASP A 224 8.01 5.25 9.06
N ILE A 225 7.09 4.36 8.70
CA ILE A 225 6.01 4.65 7.75
C ILE A 225 4.69 4.68 8.51
N THR A 226 3.84 5.66 8.25
CA THR A 226 2.50 5.72 8.85
C THR A 226 1.44 5.56 7.78
N ILE A 227 0.60 4.52 7.86
CA ILE A 227 -0.55 4.39 6.94
C ILE A 227 -1.64 5.39 7.34
N LEU A 228 -2.21 6.06 6.34
CA LEU A 228 -3.22 7.11 6.54
C LEU A 228 -4.56 6.67 5.97
N ASN A 229 -5.64 7.01 6.68
CA ASN A 229 -7.04 6.76 6.28
C ASN A 229 -7.31 5.35 5.73
N ALA A 230 -6.65 4.33 6.29
CA ALA A 230 -6.72 2.98 5.76
C ALA A 230 -8.09 2.35 6.03
N HIS A 231 -8.45 1.40 5.17
CA HIS A 231 -9.52 0.45 5.39
C HIS A 231 -8.93 -0.83 5.95
N ARG A 232 -9.56 -1.41 6.97
CA ARG A 232 -9.22 -2.76 7.44
C ARG A 232 -10.47 -3.59 7.66
N TRP A 233 -10.42 -4.87 7.29
CA TRP A 233 -11.55 -5.78 7.39
C TRP A 233 -11.13 -7.22 7.61
N ALA A 234 -11.97 -7.96 8.33
CA ALA A 234 -11.76 -9.38 8.56
C ALA A 234 -12.06 -10.18 7.29
N LEU A 235 -11.12 -11.05 6.92
CA LEU A 235 -11.29 -12.04 5.86
C LEU A 235 -11.77 -13.35 6.47
N GLU A 236 -12.93 -13.81 6.00
CA GLU A 236 -13.57 -15.04 6.43
C GLU A 236 -13.84 -15.91 5.19
N LYS A 237 -13.46 -17.19 5.24
CA LYS A 237 -13.84 -18.20 4.25
C LYS A 237 -15.03 -18.96 4.81
N SER A 238 -16.18 -18.86 4.15
CA SER A 238 -17.34 -19.68 4.48
C SER A 238 -17.23 -21.03 3.78
N ALA A 239 -17.32 -22.10 4.56
CA ALA A 239 -17.38 -23.47 4.07
C ALA A 239 -18.64 -24.15 4.63
N LEU A 240 -19.30 -24.96 3.80
CA LEU A 240 -20.40 -25.80 4.25
C LEU A 240 -19.80 -27.08 4.85
N VAL A 241 -19.79 -27.18 6.17
CA VAL A 241 -19.35 -28.37 6.91
C VAL A 241 -20.60 -28.97 7.54
N ASP A 242 -20.93 -30.21 7.16
CA ASP A 242 -22.10 -30.95 7.67
C ASP A 242 -23.43 -30.19 7.54
N GLY A 243 -23.62 -29.48 6.41
CA GLY A 243 -24.83 -28.70 6.14
C GLY A 243 -24.94 -27.40 6.93
N LYS A 244 -23.93 -27.02 7.72
CA LYS A 244 -23.83 -25.73 8.41
C LYS A 244 -22.75 -24.87 7.76
N PHE A 245 -23.05 -23.59 7.59
CA PHE A 245 -22.05 -22.62 7.15
C PHE A 245 -21.13 -22.28 8.32
N VAL A 246 -19.89 -22.74 8.24
CA VAL A 246 -18.82 -22.37 9.18
C VAL A 246 -17.94 -21.34 8.50
N ALA A 247 -17.77 -20.19 9.17
CA ALA A 247 -16.86 -19.14 8.72
C ALA A 247 -15.53 -19.29 9.44
N THR A 248 -14.45 -19.55 8.69
CA THR A 248 -13.08 -19.61 9.21
C THR A 248 -12.37 -18.30 8.88
N THR A 249 -11.78 -17.67 9.89
CA THR A 249 -11.01 -16.43 9.71
C THR A 249 -9.68 -16.75 9.03
N LEU A 250 -9.44 -16.14 7.87
CA LEU A 250 -8.17 -16.23 7.14
C LEU A 250 -7.16 -15.17 7.61
N GLY A 251 -7.64 -14.03 8.11
CA GLY A 251 -6.82 -12.93 8.58
C GLY A 251 -7.51 -11.58 8.47
N VAL A 252 -6.74 -10.50 8.44
CA VAL A 252 -7.21 -9.13 8.25
C VAL A 252 -6.57 -8.54 6.99
N ALA A 253 -7.41 -8.04 6.10
CA ALA A 253 -6.99 -7.26 4.95
C ALA A 253 -6.93 -5.78 5.32
N TYR A 254 -5.94 -5.10 4.76
CA TYR A 254 -5.70 -3.68 4.90
C TYR A 254 -5.57 -3.08 3.50
N ALA A 255 -6.12 -1.88 3.32
CA ALA A 255 -5.90 -1.11 2.11
C ALA A 255 -5.85 0.40 2.37
N TRP A 256 -4.96 1.10 1.66
CA TRP A 256 -4.77 2.54 1.80
C TRP A 256 -4.19 3.13 0.51
N GLU A 257 -4.41 4.42 0.28
CA GLU A 257 -3.89 5.12 -0.91
C GLU A 257 -2.66 5.96 -0.59
N GLU A 258 -2.57 6.46 0.64
CA GLU A 258 -1.52 7.37 1.08
C GLU A 258 -0.83 6.85 2.35
N TRP A 259 0.46 7.13 2.46
CA TRP A 259 1.26 6.83 3.63
C TRP A 259 2.27 7.95 3.90
N LEU A 260 2.62 8.13 5.16
CA LEU A 260 3.56 9.14 5.62
C LEU A 260 4.94 8.52 5.77
N VAL A 261 5.96 9.14 5.18
CA VAL A 261 7.37 8.81 5.41
C VAL A 261 7.97 9.90 6.29
N GLY A 262 8.42 9.53 7.49
CA GLY A 262 8.83 10.51 8.50
C GLY A 262 7.61 11.23 9.11
N GLU A 263 7.69 12.56 9.24
CA GLU A 263 6.65 13.38 9.89
C GLU A 263 5.87 14.28 8.91
N SER A 264 6.46 14.61 7.76
CA SER A 264 5.94 15.67 6.89
C SER A 264 5.71 15.28 5.44
N THR A 265 6.09 14.07 5.01
CA THR A 265 5.99 13.69 3.59
C THR A 265 4.93 12.63 3.40
N VAL A 266 3.83 13.00 2.75
CA VAL A 266 2.80 12.08 2.29
C VAL A 266 3.20 11.53 0.93
N CYS A 267 3.27 10.23 0.84
CA CYS A 267 3.58 9.47 -0.35
C CYS A 267 2.33 8.72 -0.82
N SER A 268 2.23 8.53 -2.13
CA SER A 268 1.28 7.60 -2.76
C SER A 268 1.97 6.84 -3.89
N LYS A 269 1.28 5.83 -4.42
CA LYS A 269 1.82 4.94 -5.45
C LYS A 269 2.39 5.71 -6.66
N GLY A 270 3.50 5.23 -7.19
CA GLY A 270 4.20 5.79 -8.34
C GLY A 270 5.19 6.89 -7.94
N GLY A 271 5.68 6.86 -6.70
CA GLY A 271 6.64 7.82 -6.16
C GLY A 271 6.10 9.24 -6.00
N LYS A 272 4.77 9.42 -6.02
CA LYS A 272 4.15 10.74 -5.84
C LYS A 272 4.32 11.18 -4.39
N GLN A 273 4.82 12.40 -4.19
CA GLN A 273 5.08 12.95 -2.87
C GLN A 273 4.45 14.33 -2.74
N ARG A 274 3.86 14.62 -1.59
CA ARG A 274 3.38 15.93 -1.19
C ARG A 274 3.72 16.21 0.27
N VAL A 275 3.89 17.48 0.62
CA VAL A 275 4.10 17.87 2.01
C VAL A 275 2.77 17.76 2.76
N LEU A 276 2.79 17.13 3.93
CA LEU A 276 1.66 17.12 4.85
C LEU A 276 1.46 18.55 5.33
N VAL A 277 0.38 19.16 4.88
CA VAL A 277 -0.06 20.47 5.37
C VAL A 277 -0.94 20.22 6.59
N ASN A 278 -0.42 20.53 7.78
CA ASN A 278 -1.21 20.48 8.99
C ASN A 278 -2.09 21.73 9.07
N VAL A 279 -3.41 21.54 8.88
CA VAL A 279 -4.39 22.63 8.90
C VAL A 279 -4.34 23.40 10.22
N SER A 280 -4.09 22.72 11.35
CA SER A 280 -3.97 23.37 12.66
C SER A 280 -2.77 24.33 12.75
N ASP A 281 -1.66 23.99 12.10
CA ASP A 281 -0.47 24.84 12.10
C ASP A 281 -0.67 26.05 11.19
N LEU A 282 -1.36 25.87 10.06
CA LEU A 282 -1.77 26.98 9.19
C LEU A 282 -2.78 27.92 9.88
N GLU A 283 -3.73 27.38 10.65
CA GLU A 283 -4.68 28.18 11.43
C GLU A 283 -3.96 29.00 12.51
N ALA A 284 -2.98 28.40 13.19
CA ALA A 284 -2.15 29.11 14.16
C ALA A 284 -1.29 30.21 13.51
N GLU A 285 -0.70 29.95 12.34
CA GLU A 285 0.05 30.96 11.59
C GLU A 285 -0.87 32.08 11.08
N LEU A 286 -2.09 31.75 10.66
CA LEU A 286 -3.11 32.72 10.26
C LEU A 286 -3.49 33.63 11.43
N GLU A 287 -3.69 33.08 12.63
CA GLU A 287 -3.98 33.87 13.83
C GLU A 287 -2.81 34.78 14.20
N GLN A 288 -1.57 34.27 14.17
CA GLN A 288 -0.37 35.09 14.39
C GLN A 288 -0.24 36.22 13.37
N GLN A 289 -0.51 35.93 12.10
CA GLN A 289 -0.46 36.92 11.03
C GLN A 289 -1.55 37.98 11.19
N ALA A 290 -2.76 37.59 11.62
CA ALA A 290 -3.84 38.52 11.94
C ALA A 290 -3.48 39.43 13.13
N ALA A 291 -2.86 38.88 14.17
CA ALA A 291 -2.36 39.64 15.31
C ALA A 291 -1.25 40.62 14.90
N PHE A 292 -0.34 40.20 14.02
CA PHE A 292 0.71 41.06 13.48
C PHE A 292 0.15 42.25 12.70
N ILE A 293 -0.88 42.04 11.87
CA ILE A 293 -1.57 43.13 11.16
C ILE A 293 -2.20 44.13 12.15
N ARG A 294 -2.82 43.65 13.23
CA ARG A 294 -3.37 44.52 14.28
C ARG A 294 -2.27 45.35 14.93
N GLN A 295 -1.14 44.75 15.30
CA GLN A 295 0.01 45.47 15.85
C GLN A 295 0.55 46.55 14.89
N LEU A 296 0.66 46.24 13.58
CA LEU A 296 1.09 47.22 12.58
C LEU A 296 0.13 48.43 12.50
N LYS A 297 -1.18 48.20 12.61
CA LYS A 297 -2.20 49.25 12.53
C LYS A 297 -2.36 50.05 13.82
N GLU A 298 -2.43 49.36 14.95
CA GLU A 298 -2.78 49.95 16.26
C GLU A 298 -1.56 50.50 16.99
N GLU A 299 -0.45 49.76 17.06
CA GLU A 299 0.74 50.18 17.80
C GLU A 299 1.67 51.08 16.98
N LYS A 300 1.81 50.77 15.68
CA LYS A 300 2.68 51.54 14.77
C LYS A 300 1.94 52.61 13.97
N GLY A 301 0.61 52.67 14.07
CA GLY A 301 -0.21 53.67 13.39
C GLY A 301 -0.18 53.59 11.86
N LEU A 302 0.22 52.45 11.28
CA LEU A 302 0.34 52.30 9.83
C LEU A 302 -1.05 52.21 9.18
N GLY A 303 -1.25 53.01 8.15
CA GLY A 303 -2.52 53.02 7.40
C GLY A 303 -2.69 51.79 6.51
N ASN A 304 -3.93 51.54 6.06
CA ASN A 304 -4.26 50.39 5.21
C ASN A 304 -3.53 50.37 3.86
N LYS A 305 -3.04 51.52 3.38
CA LYS A 305 -2.28 51.63 2.12
C LYS A 305 -0.77 51.51 2.33
N ASP A 306 -0.31 51.34 3.58
CA ASP A 306 1.10 51.18 3.86
C ASP A 306 1.60 49.85 3.26
N PRO A 307 2.71 49.85 2.50
CA PRO A 307 3.23 48.63 1.87
C PRO A 307 3.41 47.47 2.84
N LYS A 308 3.77 47.73 4.10
CA LYS A 308 3.97 46.68 5.11
C LYS A 308 2.66 46.04 5.55
N VAL A 309 1.60 46.84 5.65
CA VAL A 309 0.25 46.34 5.98
C VAL A 309 -0.32 45.55 4.81
N VAL A 310 -0.14 46.04 3.58
CA VAL A 310 -0.59 45.35 2.36
C VAL A 310 0.10 44.00 2.22
N GLN A 311 1.43 43.93 2.32
CA GLN A 311 2.16 42.66 2.27
C GLN A 311 1.73 41.68 3.37
N ALA A 312 1.48 42.18 4.58
CA ALA A 312 1.02 41.35 5.68
C ALA A 312 -0.40 40.79 5.43
N VAL A 313 -1.30 41.58 4.83
CA VAL A 313 -2.64 41.15 4.41
C VAL A 313 -2.56 40.16 3.25
N ASP A 314 -1.68 40.37 2.27
CA ASP A 314 -1.49 39.43 1.17
C ASP A 314 -1.03 38.06 1.69
N LYS A 315 -0.09 38.03 2.65
CA LYS A 315 0.31 36.78 3.31
C LYS A 315 -0.86 36.13 4.07
N LEU A 316 -1.72 36.92 4.72
CA LEU A 316 -2.92 36.41 5.40
C LEU A 316 -3.91 35.77 4.41
N LEU A 317 -4.09 36.37 3.24
CA LEU A 317 -4.95 35.82 2.18
C LEU A 317 -4.36 34.53 1.61
N GLN A 318 -3.05 34.48 1.36
CA GLN A 318 -2.37 33.25 0.93
C GLN A 318 -2.55 32.10 1.94
N LEU A 319 -2.44 32.38 3.25
CA LEU A 319 -2.68 31.38 4.30
C LEU A 319 -4.13 30.88 4.30
N LYS A 320 -5.11 31.75 4.05
CA LYS A 320 -6.52 31.36 3.91
C LYS A 320 -6.75 30.46 2.71
N ASP A 321 -6.16 30.80 1.57
CA ASP A 321 -6.27 30.01 0.34
C ASP A 321 -5.63 28.61 0.54
N GLN A 322 -4.50 28.54 1.24
CA GLN A 322 -3.86 27.27 1.59
C GLN A 322 -4.71 26.41 2.54
N ILE A 323 -5.36 27.02 3.53
CA ILE A 323 -6.29 26.30 4.42
C ILE A 323 -7.48 25.77 3.62
N ALA A 324 -8.10 26.61 2.78
CA ALA A 324 -9.24 26.22 1.94
C ALA A 324 -8.87 25.03 1.03
N ALA A 325 -7.74 25.12 0.33
CA ALA A 325 -7.24 24.03 -0.52
C ALA A 325 -6.94 22.75 0.28
N ALA A 326 -6.37 22.87 1.48
CA ALA A 326 -6.07 21.74 2.34
C ALA A 326 -7.33 21.08 2.93
N THR A 327 -8.43 21.84 3.11
CA THR A 327 -9.73 21.31 3.56
C THR A 327 -10.56 20.71 2.45
N GLU A 328 -10.49 21.22 1.21
CA GLU A 328 -11.23 20.68 0.06
C GLU A 328 -10.61 19.39 -0.51
N SER A 329 -9.32 19.13 -0.23
CA SER A 329 -8.60 17.92 -0.63
C SER A 329 -8.82 16.70 0.29
N LYS A 330 -9.62 16.82 1.36
CA LYS A 330 -9.94 15.74 2.30
C LYS A 330 -11.32 15.15 2.04
#